data_AF-Q5H4L8-F1
#
_entry.id   AF-Q5H4L8-F1
#
_cell.length_a   1.000
_cell.length_b   1.000
_cell.length_c   1.000
_cell.angle_alpha   90.00
_cell.angle_beta   90.00
_cell.angle_gamma   90.00
#
_symmetry.space_group_name_H-M   'P 1'
#
loop_
_entity.id
_entity.type
_entity.pdbx_description
1 polymer ?
#
loop_
_entity_poly.entity_id
_entity_poly.type
_entity_poly.pdbx_seq_one_letter_code
_entity_poly.pdbx_strand_id
1 'polypeptide(L)'
;MVAVSFVGGGILHRRARKSFMIKRSITRSPSRAGQAGMSLLEIIIVIVLIGAVLTLVGSRVLGGADRGKANLAKSQIQTLAGKIENFQLDTGKLPSKLDDLVTQPGDSSGWLGPYAKPAELNDPWGHAIEYRVPGDGQPFDLMSLGKDGKPGGSSYDADIKYQ
;
A
#
# COMPACT_ATOMS: atom_id res chain seq x y z
N MET A 1 3.51 -33.84 82.49
CA MET A 1 4.07 -34.08 83.82
C MET A 1 5.57 -34.28 83.66
N VAL A 2 6.32 -33.36 84.28
CA VAL A 2 7.70 -33.50 84.75
C VAL A 2 8.81 -33.71 83.72
N ALA A 3 9.65 -32.68 83.67
CA ALA A 3 11.01 -32.68 83.15
C ALA A 3 11.91 -33.67 83.90
N VAL A 4 12.87 -34.26 83.21
CA VAL A 4 14.09 -34.79 83.85
C VAL A 4 15.29 -34.38 83.01
N SER A 5 16.04 -33.44 83.59
CA SER A 5 17.41 -33.06 83.27
C SER A 5 18.37 -34.23 83.43
N PHE A 6 19.49 -34.24 82.71
CA PHE A 6 20.86 -34.45 83.25
C PHE A 6 21.85 -34.46 82.06
N VAL A 7 22.80 -33.52 81.97
CA VAL A 7 24.17 -33.52 82.54
C VAL A 7 25.18 -34.31 81.72
N GLY A 8 26.32 -33.66 81.47
CA GLY A 8 27.58 -34.29 81.10
C GLY A 8 27.86 -34.16 79.60
N GLY A 9 28.92 -33.53 79.14
CA GLY A 9 30.18 -33.27 79.80
C GLY A 9 31.28 -33.58 78.79
N GLY A 10 32.08 -32.57 78.48
CA GLY A 10 33.46 -32.80 78.10
C GLY A 10 33.79 -32.91 76.60
N ILE A 11 34.92 -32.26 76.33
CA ILE A 11 35.96 -32.64 75.37
C ILE A 11 35.96 -31.84 74.07
N LEU A 12 36.55 -30.65 74.23
CA LEU A 12 37.63 -30.10 73.40
C LEU A 12 37.93 -30.89 72.09
N HIS A 13 37.53 -30.32 70.96
CA HIS A 13 38.26 -30.57 69.71
C HIS A 13 38.73 -29.25 69.09
N ARG A 14 40.01 -29.00 69.37
CA ARG A 14 41.04 -28.31 68.60
C ARG A 14 40.58 -27.45 67.40
N ARG A 15 40.93 -26.17 67.54
CA ARG A 15 41.20 -25.17 66.51
C ARG A 15 41.41 -25.70 65.09
N ALA A 16 40.65 -25.13 64.16
CA ALA A 16 41.16 -24.72 62.86
C ALA A 16 40.53 -23.37 62.50
N ARG A 17 41.17 -22.28 62.91
CA ARG A 17 40.87 -20.94 62.37
C ARG A 17 41.38 -20.94 60.93
N LYS A 18 40.52 -21.20 59.96
CA LYS A 18 40.81 -20.89 58.56
C LYS A 18 40.96 -19.38 58.48
N SER A 19 42.22 -18.93 58.42
CA SER A 19 42.57 -17.55 58.13
C SER A 19 42.04 -17.22 56.74
N PHE A 20 40.88 -16.60 56.69
CA PHE A 20 40.30 -16.07 55.48
C PHE A 20 41.15 -14.85 55.07
N MET A 21 42.15 -15.09 54.23
CA MET A 21 42.89 -14.04 53.56
C MET A 21 41.90 -13.28 52.65
N ILE A 22 41.42 -12.14 53.14
CA ILE A 22 40.66 -11.17 52.34
C ILE A 22 41.61 -10.65 51.27
N LYS A 23 41.59 -11.25 50.07
CA LYS A 23 42.14 -10.62 48.88
C LYS A 23 41.33 -9.35 48.65
N ARG A 24 41.92 -8.20 48.99
CA ARG A 24 41.41 -6.89 48.56
C ARG A 24 41.49 -6.85 47.03
N SER A 25 40.39 -7.14 46.36
CA SER A 25 40.22 -6.82 44.95
C SER A 25 40.23 -5.31 44.83
N ILE A 26 41.28 -4.75 44.22
CA ILE A 26 41.34 -3.35 43.82
C ILE A 26 40.29 -3.20 42.72
N THR A 27 39.08 -2.77 43.09
CA THR A 27 38.07 -2.32 42.13
C THR A 27 38.60 -1.05 41.49
N ARG A 28 39.25 -1.18 40.32
CA ARG A 28 39.51 -0.04 39.44
C ARG A 28 38.16 0.59 39.12
N SER A 29 37.95 1.82 39.60
CA SER A 29 36.81 2.62 39.15
C SER A 29 36.90 2.75 37.62
N PRO A 30 35.82 2.53 36.87
CA PRO A 30 35.83 2.80 35.43
C PRO A 30 36.14 4.28 35.25
N SER A 31 37.27 4.58 34.61
CA SER A 31 37.56 5.92 34.14
C SER A 31 36.40 6.35 33.23
N ARG A 32 35.78 7.51 33.51
CA ARG A 32 34.79 8.11 32.62
C ARG A 32 35.43 8.19 31.23
N ALA A 33 35.02 7.30 30.33
CA ALA A 33 35.35 7.43 28.93
C ALA A 33 34.87 8.82 28.53
N GLY A 34 35.81 9.67 28.11
CA GLY A 34 35.53 11.06 27.78
C GLY A 34 34.36 11.09 26.79
N GLN A 35 33.30 11.78 27.17
CA GLN A 35 32.15 11.98 26.32
C GLN A 35 32.62 12.90 25.20
N ALA A 36 33.08 12.33 24.09
CA ALA A 36 33.46 13.08 22.91
C ALA A 36 32.21 13.78 22.40
N GLY A 37 32.21 15.12 22.45
CA GLY A 37 31.16 15.91 21.83
C GLY A 37 31.13 15.64 20.32
N MET A 38 29.92 15.56 19.74
CA MET A 38 29.77 15.37 18.31
C MET A 38 30.40 16.56 17.57
N SER A 39 31.23 16.28 16.55
CA SER A 39 31.82 17.34 15.73
C SER A 39 30.76 17.97 14.83
N LEU A 40 30.88 19.28 14.57
CA LEU A 40 30.00 19.96 13.60
C LEU A 40 30.07 19.30 12.22
N LEU A 41 31.26 18.83 11.83
CA LEU A 41 31.49 18.15 10.55
C LEU A 41 30.65 16.87 10.45
N GLU A 42 30.48 16.17 11.56
CA GLU A 42 29.75 14.90 11.66
C GLU A 42 28.25 15.08 11.45
N ILE A 43 27.70 16.20 11.93
CA ILE A 43 26.30 16.58 11.63
C ILE A 43 26.17 17.08 10.18
N ILE A 44 27.14 17.83 9.68
CA ILE A 44 27.12 18.34 8.29
C ILE A 44 27.12 17.20 7.29
N ILE A 45 28.00 16.20 7.43
CA ILE A 45 28.06 15.06 6.50
C ILE A 45 26.77 14.24 6.52
N VAL A 46 26.13 14.06 7.68
CA VAL A 46 24.85 13.33 7.80
C VAL A 46 23.73 14.06 7.07
N ILE A 47 23.59 15.38 7.25
CA ILE A 47 22.55 16.16 6.58
C ILE A 47 22.77 16.17 5.06
N VAL A 48 24.03 16.26 4.61
CA VAL A 48 24.38 16.16 3.18
C VAL A 48 23.99 14.79 2.61
N LEU A 49 24.28 13.70 3.31
CA LEU A 49 23.92 12.34 2.88
C LEU A 49 22.40 12.13 2.86
N ILE A 50 21.67 12.58 3.88
CA ILE A 50 20.20 12.52 3.90
C ILE A 50 19.61 13.34 2.75
N GLY A 51 20.11 14.57 2.53
CA GLY A 51 19.71 15.41 1.40
C GLY A 51 19.94 14.73 0.06
N ALA A 52 21.09 14.07 -0.13
CA ALA A 52 21.42 13.34 -1.36
C ALA A 52 20.52 12.11 -1.59
N VAL A 53 20.13 11.38 -0.54
CA VAL A 53 19.21 10.23 -0.68
C VAL A 53 17.78 10.69 -0.99
N LEU A 54 17.32 11.76 -0.35
CA LEU A 54 15.97 12.29 -0.55
C LEU A 54 15.71 12.73 -1.99
N THR A 55 16.71 13.27 -2.69
CA THR A 55 16.57 13.65 -4.11
C THR A 55 16.35 12.45 -5.02
N LEU A 56 16.97 11.31 -4.73
CA LEU A 56 16.84 10.09 -5.55
C LEU A 56 15.54 9.33 -5.27
N VAL A 57 15.08 9.32 -4.01
CA VAL A 57 13.88 8.58 -3.60
C VAL A 57 12.59 9.34 -3.92
N GLY A 58 12.59 10.68 -3.83
CA GLY A 58 11.39 11.50 -3.98
C GLY A 58 10.71 11.42 -5.36
N SER A 59 11.43 11.05 -6.42
CA SER A 59 10.92 11.10 -7.80
C SER A 59 10.36 9.78 -8.35
N ARG A 60 10.62 8.63 -7.70
CA ARG A 60 10.38 7.31 -8.32
C ARG A 60 9.00 6.70 -8.09
N VAL A 61 8.18 7.25 -7.21
CA VAL A 61 6.89 6.62 -6.83
C VAL A 61 5.72 7.08 -7.71
N LEU A 62 5.79 8.26 -8.31
CA LEU A 62 4.62 8.88 -8.95
C LEU A 62 4.37 8.38 -10.39
N GLY A 63 5.41 8.08 -11.18
CA GLY A 63 5.24 7.73 -12.60
C GLY A 63 4.71 6.31 -12.89
N GLY A 64 4.90 5.36 -11.96
CA GLY A 64 4.49 3.96 -12.18
C GLY A 64 2.99 3.75 -12.08
N ALA A 65 2.32 4.48 -11.19
CA ALA A 65 0.89 4.35 -10.95
C ALA A 65 0.06 4.84 -12.16
N ASP A 66 0.44 5.97 -12.75
CA ASP A 66 -0.30 6.58 -13.87
C ASP A 66 -0.24 5.70 -15.13
N ARG A 67 0.92 5.10 -15.41
CA ARG A 67 1.06 4.14 -16.52
C ARG A 67 0.18 2.89 -16.32
N GLY A 68 0.13 2.38 -15.09
CA GLY A 68 -0.74 1.25 -14.75
C GLY A 68 -2.21 1.57 -14.97
N LYS A 69 -2.64 2.75 -14.52
CA LYS A 69 -4.01 3.24 -14.74
C LYS A 69 -4.36 3.43 -16.21
N ALA A 70 -3.47 4.03 -17.00
CA ALA A 70 -3.70 4.20 -18.44
C ALA A 70 -3.88 2.84 -19.17
N ASN A 71 -3.06 1.85 -18.83
CA ASN A 71 -3.21 0.50 -19.39
C ASN A 71 -4.53 -0.17 -18.94
N LEU A 72 -4.91 0.01 -17.67
CA LEU A 72 -6.17 -0.52 -17.16
C LEU A 72 -7.37 0.13 -17.84
N ALA A 73 -7.35 1.45 -18.05
CA ALA A 73 -8.40 2.18 -18.75
C ALA A 73 -8.60 1.66 -20.17
N LYS A 74 -7.51 1.44 -20.91
CA LYS A 74 -7.57 0.83 -22.25
C LYS A 74 -8.23 -0.56 -22.22
N SER A 75 -7.84 -1.42 -21.27
CA SER A 75 -8.42 -2.75 -21.11
C SER A 75 -9.89 -2.71 -20.70
N GLN A 76 -10.27 -1.79 -19.81
CA GLN A 76 -11.66 -1.59 -19.40
C GLN A 76 -12.53 -1.16 -20.57
N ILE A 77 -12.08 -0.20 -21.38
CA ILE A 77 -12.82 0.26 -22.56
C ILE A 77 -13.07 -0.90 -23.54
N GLN A 78 -12.05 -1.71 -23.83
CA GLN A 78 -12.22 -2.90 -24.69
C GLN A 78 -13.20 -3.91 -24.10
N THR A 79 -13.13 -4.15 -22.78
CA THR A 79 -14.04 -5.07 -22.10
C THR A 79 -15.47 -4.56 -22.12
N LEU A 80 -15.65 -3.25 -21.91
CA LEU A 80 -16.96 -2.60 -21.89
C LEU A 80 -17.59 -2.57 -23.29
N ALA A 81 -16.81 -2.37 -24.35
CA ALA A 81 -17.27 -2.50 -25.73
C ALA A 81 -17.86 -3.90 -26.00
N GLY A 82 -17.15 -4.97 -25.60
CA GLY A 82 -17.69 -6.34 -25.73
C GLY A 82 -18.98 -6.57 -24.94
N LYS A 83 -19.17 -5.89 -23.80
CA LYS A 83 -20.42 -5.96 -23.02
C LYS A 83 -21.58 -5.27 -23.74
N ILE A 84 -21.31 -4.15 -24.40
CA ILE A 84 -22.28 -3.44 -25.24
C ILE A 84 -22.69 -4.31 -26.43
N GLU A 85 -21.74 -4.97 -27.07
CA GLU A 85 -22.00 -5.93 -28.15
C GLU A 85 -22.85 -7.10 -27.67
N ASN A 86 -22.56 -7.68 -26.49
CA ASN A 86 -23.39 -8.74 -25.90
C ASN A 86 -24.83 -8.27 -25.63
N PHE A 87 -25.00 -7.07 -25.08
CA PHE A 87 -26.33 -6.47 -24.90
C PHE A 87 -27.08 -6.36 -26.25
N GLN A 88 -26.37 -5.97 -27.31
CA GLN A 88 -26.94 -5.87 -28.64
C GLN A 88 -27.31 -7.23 -29.23
N LEU A 89 -26.52 -8.26 -29.00
CA LEU A 89 -26.82 -9.63 -29.44
C LEU A 89 -28.10 -10.16 -28.78
N ASP A 90 -28.31 -9.86 -27.51
CA ASP A 90 -29.43 -10.37 -26.72
C ASP A 90 -30.73 -9.59 -26.94
N THR A 91 -30.65 -8.26 -27.02
CA THR A 91 -31.83 -7.38 -27.14
C THR A 91 -32.11 -6.92 -28.57
N GLY A 92 -31.17 -7.14 -29.49
CA GLY A 92 -31.21 -6.66 -30.86
C GLY A 92 -30.94 -5.15 -31.02
N LYS A 93 -30.61 -4.43 -29.93
CA LYS A 93 -30.41 -2.97 -29.92
C LYS A 93 -29.19 -2.59 -29.10
N LEU A 94 -28.52 -1.49 -29.46
CA LEU A 94 -27.50 -0.91 -28.60
C LEU A 94 -28.13 -0.29 -27.34
N PRO A 95 -27.43 -0.30 -26.20
CA PRO A 95 -27.89 0.39 -24.99
C PRO A 95 -27.98 1.90 -25.28
N SER A 96 -28.96 2.58 -24.70
CA SER A 96 -29.09 4.05 -24.87
C SER A 96 -28.12 4.80 -23.96
N LYS A 97 -27.76 4.19 -22.83
CA LYS A 97 -26.79 4.67 -21.85
C LYS A 97 -26.07 3.48 -21.23
N LEU A 98 -24.85 3.68 -20.71
CA LEU A 98 -24.08 2.60 -20.10
C LEU A 98 -24.78 1.94 -18.89
N ASP A 99 -25.64 2.68 -18.17
CA ASP A 99 -26.45 2.15 -17.07
C ASP A 99 -27.37 1.00 -17.49
N ASP A 100 -27.75 0.92 -18.77
CA ASP A 100 -28.60 -0.14 -19.31
C ASP A 100 -27.89 -1.52 -19.28
N LEU A 101 -26.56 -1.52 -19.15
CA LEU A 101 -25.75 -2.72 -18.94
C LEU A 101 -25.85 -3.25 -17.51
N VAL A 102 -26.18 -2.38 -16.55
CA VAL A 102 -26.26 -2.71 -15.11
C VAL A 102 -27.68 -3.04 -14.70
N THR A 103 -28.65 -2.30 -15.22
CA THR A 103 -30.08 -2.47 -14.91
C THR A 103 -30.87 -2.60 -16.19
N GLN A 104 -31.85 -3.51 -16.20
CA GLN A 104 -32.71 -3.71 -17.36
C GLN A 104 -33.40 -2.39 -17.76
N PRO A 105 -33.22 -1.93 -19.01
CA PRO A 105 -33.91 -0.74 -19.48
C PRO A 105 -35.35 -1.08 -19.91
N GLY A 106 -36.34 -0.65 -19.13
CA GLY A 106 -37.76 -0.85 -19.45
C GLY A 106 -38.12 -2.31 -19.77
N ASP A 107 -38.99 -2.52 -20.75
CA ASP A 107 -39.38 -3.85 -21.26
C ASP A 107 -38.42 -4.35 -22.36
N SER A 108 -37.11 -4.34 -22.10
CA SER A 108 -36.14 -4.90 -23.05
C SER A 108 -36.31 -6.42 -23.16
N SER A 109 -37.05 -6.84 -24.19
CA SER A 109 -37.22 -8.24 -24.58
C SER A 109 -35.84 -8.85 -24.89
N GLY A 110 -35.56 -10.00 -24.30
CA GLY A 110 -34.29 -10.71 -24.51
C GLY A 110 -33.15 -10.26 -23.60
N TRP A 111 -33.36 -9.32 -22.67
CA TRP A 111 -32.32 -8.97 -21.69
C TRP A 111 -31.99 -10.18 -20.79
N LEU A 112 -30.73 -10.62 -20.84
CA LEU A 112 -30.19 -11.72 -20.03
C LEU A 112 -29.23 -11.21 -18.93
N GLY A 113 -29.12 -9.89 -18.81
CA GLY A 113 -28.17 -9.19 -17.94
C GLY A 113 -28.44 -9.33 -16.44
N PRO A 114 -27.61 -8.70 -15.58
CA PRO A 114 -26.72 -7.58 -15.87
C PRO A 114 -25.42 -7.96 -16.60
N TYR A 115 -25.02 -7.13 -17.57
CA TYR A 115 -23.81 -7.27 -18.38
C TYR A 115 -22.57 -6.60 -17.74
N ALA A 116 -22.80 -5.56 -16.94
CA ALA A 116 -21.76 -4.80 -16.25
C ALA A 116 -22.09 -4.59 -14.77
N LYS A 117 -21.07 -4.38 -13.95
CA LYS A 117 -21.21 -3.86 -12.58
C LYS A 117 -21.13 -2.33 -12.61
N PRO A 118 -21.76 -1.63 -11.65
CA PRO A 118 -21.68 -0.17 -11.56
C PRO A 118 -20.25 0.38 -11.56
N ALA A 119 -19.33 -0.32 -10.91
CA ALA A 119 -17.92 0.08 -10.83
C ALA A 119 -17.18 0.03 -12.17
N GLU A 120 -17.72 -0.68 -13.17
CA GLU A 120 -17.11 -0.82 -14.50
C GLU A 120 -17.50 0.32 -15.44
N LEU A 121 -18.44 1.18 -15.05
CA LEU A 121 -18.87 2.34 -15.83
C LEU A 121 -17.95 3.55 -15.64
N ASN A 122 -17.02 3.46 -14.68
CA ASN A 122 -16.02 4.47 -14.41
C ASN A 122 -14.63 3.96 -14.76
N ASP A 123 -13.77 4.88 -15.16
CA ASP A 123 -12.36 4.63 -15.46
C ASP A 123 -11.51 4.51 -14.16
N PRO A 124 -10.20 4.18 -14.26
CA PRO A 124 -9.31 4.01 -13.11
C PRO A 124 -9.01 5.29 -12.31
N TRP A 125 -9.40 6.46 -12.82
CA TRP A 125 -9.34 7.74 -12.12
C TRP A 125 -10.69 8.10 -11.47
N GLY A 126 -11.73 7.32 -11.74
CA GLY A 126 -13.07 7.49 -11.18
C GLY A 126 -13.98 8.38 -12.03
N HIS A 127 -13.56 8.72 -13.25
CA HIS A 127 -14.39 9.48 -14.18
C HIS A 127 -15.35 8.55 -14.91
N ALA A 128 -16.57 9.02 -15.16
CA ALA A 128 -17.53 8.27 -15.96
C ALA A 128 -16.99 8.09 -17.39
N ILE A 129 -17.19 6.89 -17.94
CA ILE A 129 -16.81 6.60 -19.32
C ILE A 129 -17.81 7.27 -20.27
N GLU A 130 -17.28 8.04 -21.22
CA GLU A 130 -18.07 8.69 -22.26
C GLU A 130 -18.54 7.65 -23.27
N TYR A 131 -19.86 7.61 -23.48
CA TYR A 131 -20.52 6.71 -24.41
C TYR A 131 -21.43 7.50 -25.35
N ARG A 132 -21.32 7.24 -26.65
CA ARG A 132 -22.15 7.90 -27.67
C ARG A 132 -22.70 6.87 -28.65
N VAL A 133 -23.98 7.00 -28.97
CA VAL A 133 -24.66 6.21 -30.00
C VAL A 133 -25.58 7.13 -30.82
N PRO A 134 -25.49 7.15 -32.16
CA PRO A 134 -24.46 6.50 -32.98
C PRO A 134 -23.07 7.14 -32.80
N GLY A 135 -22.01 6.36 -33.01
CA GLY A 135 -20.63 6.83 -32.96
C GLY A 135 -20.17 7.54 -34.25
N ASP A 136 -18.96 8.09 -34.24
CA ASP A 136 -18.34 8.71 -35.41
C ASP A 136 -17.66 7.65 -36.30
N GLY A 137 -18.39 7.20 -37.31
CA GLY A 137 -17.91 6.17 -38.25
C GLY A 137 -17.98 4.73 -37.71
N GLN A 138 -18.46 4.54 -36.47
CA GLN A 138 -18.70 3.24 -35.82
C GLN A 138 -20.11 3.19 -35.20
N PRO A 139 -20.64 2.00 -34.85
CA PRO A 139 -21.97 1.89 -34.22
C PRO A 139 -22.09 2.69 -32.91
N PHE A 140 -21.00 2.78 -32.15
CA PHE A 140 -20.91 3.58 -30.92
C PHE A 140 -19.46 4.07 -30.70
N ASP A 141 -19.33 5.15 -29.93
CA ASP A 141 -18.04 5.62 -29.41
C ASP A 141 -17.94 5.33 -27.90
N LEU A 142 -16.73 5.04 -27.45
CA LEU A 142 -16.40 4.72 -26.07
C LEU A 142 -15.07 5.38 -25.70
N MET A 143 -15.04 6.20 -24.66
CA MET A 143 -13.88 7.03 -24.32
C MET A 143 -13.71 7.28 -22.82
N SER A 144 -12.47 7.23 -22.33
CA SER A 144 -12.08 7.79 -21.02
C SER A 144 -11.35 9.11 -21.25
N LEU A 145 -11.66 10.10 -20.41
CA LEU A 145 -11.05 11.45 -20.44
C LEU A 145 -9.67 11.51 -19.76
N GLY A 146 -9.07 10.35 -19.47
CA GLY A 146 -7.76 10.28 -18.83
C GLY A 146 -7.76 10.81 -17.39
N LYS A 147 -6.57 11.15 -16.92
CA LYS A 147 -6.31 11.55 -15.53
C LYS A 147 -6.92 12.90 -15.14
N ASP A 148 -7.06 13.83 -16.06
CA ASP A 148 -7.56 15.18 -15.79
C ASP A 148 -9.09 15.29 -15.91
N GLY A 149 -9.74 14.27 -16.49
CA GLY A 149 -11.19 14.21 -16.64
C GLY A 149 -11.72 15.23 -17.65
N LYS A 150 -10.89 15.69 -18.58
CA LYS A 150 -11.28 16.70 -19.58
C LYS A 150 -10.98 16.21 -20.99
N PRO A 151 -11.77 16.63 -22.00
CA PRO A 151 -11.47 16.31 -23.38
C PRO A 151 -10.09 16.83 -23.81
N GLY A 152 -9.35 15.99 -24.53
CA GLY A 152 -8.04 16.32 -25.08
C GLY A 152 -6.90 15.83 -24.20
N GLY A 153 -6.05 16.75 -23.76
CA GLY A 153 -4.90 16.45 -22.90
C GLY A 153 -3.69 15.81 -23.60
N SER A 154 -2.69 15.47 -22.81
CA SER A 154 -1.45 14.82 -23.29
C SER A 154 -0.93 13.82 -22.26
N SER A 155 -0.15 12.84 -22.72
CA SER A 155 0.39 11.79 -21.84
C SER A 155 -0.72 11.03 -21.09
N TYR A 156 -0.78 11.10 -19.76
CA TYR A 156 -1.80 10.44 -18.95
C TYR A 156 -3.12 11.21 -18.86
N ASP A 157 -3.11 12.48 -19.27
CA ASP A 157 -4.31 13.32 -19.40
C ASP A 157 -4.95 13.13 -20.79
N ALA A 158 -4.32 12.36 -21.68
CA ALA A 158 -4.85 12.14 -23.02
C ALA A 158 -6.10 11.25 -23.01
N ASP A 159 -7.08 11.62 -23.82
CA ASP A 159 -8.26 10.79 -24.08
C ASP A 159 -7.87 9.38 -24.58
N ILE A 160 -8.49 8.36 -24.01
CA ILE A 160 -8.34 6.96 -24.41
C ILE A 160 -9.63 6.53 -25.10
N LYS A 161 -9.58 6.26 -26.40
CA LYS A 161 -10.73 5.88 -27.22
C LYS A 161 -10.73 4.40 -27.57
N TYR A 162 -11.92 3.80 -27.71
CA TYR A 162 -12.10 2.52 -28.39
C TYR A 162 -11.75 2.67 -29.86
N GLN A 163 -11.00 1.71 -30.40
CA GLN A 163 -10.53 1.64 -31.80
C GLN A 163 -10.80 0.24 -32.35
#